data_AF-A0A7S3PAV2-F1
#
_entry.id   AF-A0A7S3PAV2-F1
#
_cell.length_a   1.000
_cell.length_b   1.000
_cell.length_c   1.000
_cell.angle_alpha   90.00
_cell.angle_beta   90.00
_cell.angle_gamma   90.00
#
_symmetry.space_group_name_H-M   'P 1'
#
loop_
_entity.id
_entity.type
_entity.pdbx_description
1 polymer ?
#
loop_
_entity_poly.entity_id
_entity_poly.type
_entity_poly.pdbx_seq_one_letter_code
_entity_poly.pdbx_strand_id
1 'polypeptide(L)'
;PLKMIANAAGGLLPSLAERLRETFCANVLPSYGMTECMPISSPPADYDLSKPGTSGVPVGPEVAILNTATCESLPRGEEGPICVRGAPCFRGYGALANEPK
;
A
#
# COMPACT_ATOMS: atom_id res chain seq x y z
N PRO A 1 -7.82 17.39 -17.94
CA PRO A 1 -7.71 15.93 -18.24
C PRO A 1 -7.43 15.17 -16.93
N LEU A 2 -8.00 13.97 -16.76
CA LEU A 2 -7.70 13.11 -15.60
C LEU A 2 -6.25 12.61 -15.73
N LYS A 3 -5.42 12.81 -14.70
CA LYS A 3 -4.01 12.42 -14.74
C LYS A 3 -3.77 11.03 -14.16
N MET A 4 -4.48 10.70 -13.08
CA MET A 4 -4.24 9.47 -12.33
C MET A 4 -5.50 8.98 -11.61
N ILE A 5 -5.56 7.67 -11.41
CA ILE A 5 -6.59 6.95 -10.67
C ILE A 5 -5.87 6.10 -9.62
N ALA A 6 -6.03 6.44 -8.34
CA ALA A 6 -5.45 5.65 -7.25
C ALA A 6 -6.52 4.74 -6.64
N ASN A 7 -6.26 3.44 -6.61
CA ASN A 7 -7.10 2.45 -5.94
C ASN A 7 -6.42 2.04 -4.63
N ALA A 8 -7.14 2.10 -3.52
CA ALA A 8 -6.69 1.58 -2.23
C ALA A 8 -7.87 0.89 -1.53
N ALA A 9 -7.59 0.02 -0.56
CA ALA A 9 -8.54 -0.78 0.24
C ALA A 9 -9.15 -2.04 -0.40
N GLY A 10 -9.18 -2.15 -1.73
CA GLY A 10 -9.70 -3.34 -2.43
C GLY A 10 -8.76 -3.87 -3.50
N GLY A 11 -8.83 -5.18 -3.76
CA GLY A 11 -8.10 -5.81 -4.86
C GLY A 11 -8.54 -5.23 -6.21
N LEU A 12 -7.60 -4.66 -6.96
CA LEU A 12 -7.83 -4.21 -8.33
C LEU A 12 -7.36 -5.29 -9.30
N LEU A 13 -8.31 -5.92 -10.01
CA LEU A 13 -7.99 -6.91 -11.03
C LEU A 13 -7.16 -6.27 -12.15
N PRO A 14 -6.11 -6.95 -12.67
CA PRO A 14 -5.28 -6.41 -13.75
C PRO A 14 -6.08 -5.96 -14.99
N SER A 15 -7.06 -6.78 -15.41
CA SER A 15 -7.93 -6.46 -16.54
C SER A 15 -8.80 -5.23 -16.31
N LEU A 16 -9.18 -4.94 -15.06
CA LEU A 16 -9.91 -3.72 -14.71
C LEU A 16 -8.97 -2.51 -14.72
N ALA A 17 -7.73 -2.65 -14.23
CA ALA A 17 -6.74 -1.58 -14.30
C ALA A 17 -6.42 -1.16 -15.74
N GLU A 18 -6.26 -2.12 -16.65
CA GLU A 18 -6.04 -1.86 -18.08
C GLU A 18 -7.22 -1.08 -18.69
N ARG A 19 -8.45 -1.55 -18.44
CA ARG A 19 -9.67 -0.87 -18.91
C ARG A 19 -9.81 0.55 -18.35
N LEU A 20 -9.45 0.78 -17.09
CA LEU A 20 -9.45 2.12 -16.49
C LEU A 20 -8.45 3.04 -17.20
N ARG A 21 -7.23 2.54 -17.47
CA ARG A 21 -6.21 3.31 -18.19
C ARG A 21 -6.68 3.67 -19.61
N GLU A 22 -7.25 2.73 -20.34
CA GLU A 22 -7.74 2.93 -21.71
C GLU A 22 -8.93 3.90 -21.76
N THR A 23 -9.87 3.75 -20.83
CA THR A 23 -11.10 4.55 -20.80
C THR A 23 -10.81 6.01 -20.46
N PHE A 24 -9.90 6.25 -19.52
CA PHE A 24 -9.65 7.59 -18.97
C PHE A 24 -8.35 8.23 -19.43
N CYS A 25 -7.51 7.52 -20.18
CA CYS A 25 -6.16 7.95 -20.58
C CYS A 25 -5.34 8.45 -19.39
N ALA A 26 -5.44 7.77 -18.25
CA ALA A 26 -4.86 8.16 -16.96
C ALA A 26 -4.02 7.02 -16.36
N ASN A 27 -2.99 7.37 -15.60
CA ASN A 27 -2.16 6.38 -14.93
C ASN A 27 -2.93 5.75 -13.76
N VAL A 28 -2.97 4.43 -13.71
CA VAL A 28 -3.67 3.68 -12.68
C VAL A 28 -2.66 3.21 -11.65
N LEU A 29 -2.87 3.59 -10.39
CA LEU A 29 -1.98 3.32 -9.28
C LEU A 29 -2.66 2.37 -8.27
N PRO A 30 -2.51 1.04 -8.43
CA PRO A 30 -2.92 0.09 -7.40
C PRO A 30 -2.06 0.31 -6.15
N SER A 31 -2.66 0.91 -5.13
CA SER A 31 -2.03 1.34 -3.89
C SER A 31 -2.55 0.50 -2.72
N TYR A 32 -1.82 0.50 -1.61
CA TYR A 32 -2.21 -0.17 -0.38
C TYR A 32 -2.20 0.79 0.80
N GLY A 33 -3.18 0.60 1.68
CA GLY A 33 -3.41 1.39 2.88
C GLY A 33 -4.53 0.75 3.69
N MET A 34 -4.58 1.10 4.97
CA MET A 34 -5.62 0.70 5.92
C MET A 34 -5.98 1.91 6.80
N THR A 35 -7.09 1.85 7.51
CA THR A 35 -7.53 2.96 8.39
C THR A 35 -6.46 3.33 9.42
N GLU A 36 -5.69 2.34 9.86
CA GLU A 36 -4.64 2.44 10.86
C GLU A 36 -3.31 2.96 10.28
N CYS A 37 -3.15 2.98 8.96
CA CYS A 37 -1.96 3.48 8.28
C CYS A 37 -2.27 3.85 6.82
N MET A 38 -2.32 5.15 6.50
CA MET A 38 -2.55 5.63 5.14
C MET A 38 -1.66 6.82 4.78
N PRO A 39 -0.92 6.77 3.65
CA PRO A 39 -0.73 5.61 2.76
C PRO A 39 0.29 4.60 3.32
N ILE A 40 0.27 3.35 2.82
CA ILE A 40 1.33 2.35 3.07
C ILE A 40 2.25 2.26 1.85
N SER A 41 1.69 1.94 0.68
CA SER A 41 2.46 1.79 -0.55
C SER A 41 1.69 2.29 -1.77
N SER A 42 2.43 2.79 -2.76
CA SER A 42 1.89 3.22 -4.06
C SER A 42 2.97 3.01 -5.13
N PRO A 43 2.60 2.68 -6.37
CA PRO A 43 3.50 2.78 -7.51
C PRO A 43 3.88 4.24 -7.78
N PRO A 44 4.99 4.50 -8.51
CA PRO A 44 5.33 5.85 -8.93
C PRO A 44 4.28 6.43 -9.89
N ALA A 45 4.24 7.76 -10.02
CA ALA A 45 3.19 8.44 -10.77
C ALA A 45 3.17 8.11 -12.28
N ASP A 46 4.28 7.61 -12.82
CA ASP A 46 4.48 7.16 -14.20
C ASP A 46 4.30 5.63 -14.38
N TYR A 47 3.78 4.93 -13.38
CA TYR A 47 3.55 3.49 -13.46
C TYR A 47 2.63 3.10 -14.62
N ASP A 48 3.07 2.10 -15.38
CA ASP A 48 2.51 1.69 -16.67
C ASP A 48 1.81 0.33 -16.63
N LEU A 49 1.49 -0.18 -15.44
CA LEU A 49 0.90 -1.51 -15.21
C LEU A 49 1.82 -2.70 -15.55
N SER A 50 3.13 -2.48 -15.73
CA SER A 50 4.12 -3.53 -16.05
C SER A 50 4.27 -4.65 -15.01
N LYS A 51 3.76 -4.48 -13.78
CA LYS A 51 3.83 -5.48 -12.71
C LYS A 51 2.44 -5.81 -12.14
N PRO A 52 1.66 -6.67 -12.80
CA PRO A 52 0.32 -7.05 -12.35
C PRO A 52 0.30 -7.54 -10.89
N GLY A 53 -0.72 -7.14 -10.13
CA GLY A 53 -0.89 -7.53 -8.73
C GLY A 53 0.01 -6.80 -7.71
N THR A 54 0.92 -5.91 -8.14
CA THR A 54 1.71 -5.11 -7.21
C THR A 54 0.87 -4.02 -6.53
N SER A 55 1.20 -3.72 -5.26
CA SER A 55 0.74 -2.51 -4.56
C SER A 55 1.78 -1.38 -4.57
N GLY A 56 2.82 -1.51 -5.40
CA GLY A 56 3.88 -0.52 -5.54
C GLY A 56 4.98 -0.63 -4.48
N VAL A 57 5.52 0.52 -4.10
CA VAL A 57 6.64 0.66 -3.14
C VAL A 57 6.18 1.43 -1.91
N PRO A 58 6.84 1.27 -0.74
CA PRO A 58 6.52 2.02 0.46
C PRO A 58 6.50 3.54 0.22
N VAL A 59 5.46 4.21 0.70
CA VAL A 59 5.32 5.68 0.65
C VAL A 59 4.95 6.22 2.03
N GLY A 60 5.93 6.37 2.91
CA GLY A 60 5.73 6.97 4.22
C GLY A 60 6.22 6.09 5.38
N PRO A 61 5.60 4.93 5.66
CA PRO A 61 6.09 4.04 6.70
C PRO A 61 7.28 3.20 6.20
N GLU A 62 8.11 2.75 7.13
CA GLU A 62 8.94 1.57 6.93
C GLU A 62 8.04 0.35 6.79
N VAL A 63 8.36 -0.55 5.86
CA VAL A 63 7.60 -1.76 5.58
C VAL A 63 8.53 -2.96 5.63
N ALA A 64 8.13 -4.01 6.35
CA ALA A 64 8.84 -5.28 6.41
C ALA A 64 7.87 -6.45 6.40
N ILE A 65 8.34 -7.60 5.91
CA ILE A 65 7.66 -8.88 6.14
C ILE A 65 8.32 -9.49 7.37
N LEU A 66 7.57 -9.66 8.46
CA LEU A 66 8.12 -10.13 9.74
C LEU A 66 7.53 -11.47 10.14
N ASN A 67 8.35 -12.31 10.77
CA ASN A 67 7.83 -13.36 11.63
C ASN A 67 7.29 -12.71 12.91
N THR A 68 5.97 -12.76 13.12
CA THR A 68 5.32 -12.08 14.26
C THR A 68 5.61 -12.74 15.61
N ALA A 69 6.13 -13.96 15.64
CA ALA A 69 6.55 -14.63 16.87
C ALA A 69 7.96 -14.23 17.31
N THR A 70 8.88 -13.99 16.37
CA THR A 70 10.29 -13.64 16.66
C THR A 70 10.60 -12.15 16.46
N CYS A 71 9.73 -11.40 15.79
CA CYS A 71 9.95 -10.03 15.33
C CYS A 71 11.15 -9.86 14.38
N GLU A 72 11.57 -10.94 13.72
CA GLU A 72 12.66 -10.93 12.74
C GLU A 72 12.12 -10.79 11.31
N SER A 73 12.87 -10.09 10.46
CA SER A 73 12.54 -9.95 9.04
C SER A 73 12.68 -11.27 8.30
N LEU A 74 11.66 -11.62 7.52
CA LEU A 74 11.74 -12.73 6.59
C LEU A 74 12.62 -12.38 5.37
N PRO A 75 13.32 -13.36 4.78
CA PRO A 75 14.04 -13.19 3.53
C PRO A 75 13.15 -12.67 2.39
N ARG A 76 13.78 -12.00 1.42
CA ARG A 76 13.06 -11.53 0.22
C ARG A 76 12.45 -12.70 -0.54
N GLY A 77 11.16 -12.60 -0.84
CA GLY A 77 10.43 -13.60 -1.61
C GLY A 77 9.57 -14.52 -0.74
N GLU A 78 9.77 -14.51 0.57
CA GLU A 78 8.91 -15.21 1.53
C GLU A 78 7.60 -14.46 1.74
N GLU A 79 6.51 -15.23 1.86
CA GLU A 79 5.19 -14.71 2.21
C GLU A 79 5.04 -14.62 3.73
N GLY A 80 4.44 -13.54 4.21
CA GLY A 80 4.16 -13.38 5.63
C GLY A 80 3.44 -12.07 5.94
N PRO A 81 3.24 -11.79 7.24
CA PRO A 81 2.60 -10.57 7.70
C PRO A 81 3.35 -9.31 7.25
N ILE A 82 2.62 -8.37 6.63
CA ILE A 82 3.13 -7.03 6.31
C ILE A 82 3.08 -6.20 7.59
N CYS A 83 4.23 -5.78 8.08
CA CYS A 83 4.37 -4.90 9.24
C CYS A 83 4.82 -3.52 8.79
N VAL A 84 4.20 -2.49 9.39
CA VAL A 84 4.47 -1.09 9.08
C VAL A 84 4.88 -0.32 10.34
N ARG A 85 5.83 0.60 10.19
CA ARG A 85 6.29 1.48 11.27
C ARG A 85 6.55 2.88 10.73
N GLY A 86 6.05 3.91 11.40
CA GLY A 86 6.41 5.29 11.07
C GLY A 86 5.26 6.26 11.24
N ALA A 87 5.45 7.47 10.75
CA ALA A 87 4.53 8.59 10.93
C ALA A 87 3.08 8.33 10.44
N PRO A 88 2.84 7.58 9.35
CA PRO A 88 1.47 7.33 8.89
C PRO A 88 0.68 6.35 9.77
N CYS A 89 1.34 5.60 10.65
CA CYS A 89 0.65 4.72 11.60
C CYS A 89 -0.12 5.55 12.62
N PHE A 90 -1.40 5.25 12.78
CA PHE A 90 -2.24 5.87 13.80
C PHE A 90 -1.73 5.58 15.22
N ARG A 91 -2.26 6.28 16.22
CA ARG A 91 -1.78 6.17 17.61
C ARG A 91 -2.29 4.93 18.35
N GLY A 92 -3.31 4.26 17.82
CA GLY A 92 -4.00 3.14 18.45
C GLY A 92 -5.51 3.31 18.41
N TYR A 93 -6.23 2.36 18.99
CA TYR A 93 -7.69 2.40 19.07
C TYR A 93 -8.16 2.97 20.41
N GLY A 94 -9.23 3.77 20.40
CA GLY A 94 -9.91 4.23 21.62
C GLY A 94 -9.00 5.02 22.57
N ALA A 95 -9.02 4.67 23.86
CA ALA A 95 -8.25 5.36 24.89
C ALA A 95 -6.73 5.36 24.62
N LEU A 96 -6.20 4.32 24.00
CA LEU A 96 -4.77 4.21 23.64
C LEU A 96 -4.33 5.32 22.65
N ALA A 97 -5.24 5.83 21.82
CA ALA A 97 -4.94 6.94 20.93
C ALA A 97 -4.75 8.28 21.67
N ASN A 98 -5.35 8.41 22.86
CA ASN A 98 -5.42 9.65 23.62
C ASN A 98 -4.29 9.78 24.65
N GLU A 99 -3.53 8.71 24.93
CA GLU A 99 -2.37 8.79 25.82
C GLU A 99 -1.22 9.52 25.13
N PRO A 100 -0.68 10.62 25.72
CA PRO A 100 0.51 11.28 25.19
C PRO A 100 1.71 10.33 25.24
N LYS A 101 2.52 10.34 24.18
CA LYS A 101 3.80 9.63 24.11
C LYS A 101 4.85 10.27 25.00
#